data_AF-A0A6B2Z8X3-F1
#
_entry.id   AF-A0A6B2Z8X3-F1
#
_cell.length_a   1.000
_cell.length_b   1.000
_cell.length_c   1.000
_cell.angle_alpha   90.00
_cell.angle_beta   90.00
_cell.angle_gamma   90.00
#
_symmetry.space_group_name_H-M   'P 1'
#
loop_
_entity.id
_entity.type
_entity.pdbx_description
1 polymer ?
#
loop_
_entity_poly.entity_id
_entity_poly.type
_entity_poly.pdbx_seq_one_letter_code
_entity_poly.pdbx_strand_id
1 'polypeptide(L)'
;MATDYAPDEEATRLYARYKRAREAEAELKDPVREQAAADLKAGATVRQLAKLTGLTPEYFRRIARAEGVERLRPPTVGKLKPEGSPS
;
A
#
# COMPACT_ATOMS: atom_id res chain seq x y z
N MET A 1 -16.71 6.89 -33.69
CA MET A 1 -15.61 6.53 -34.61
C MET A 1 -14.82 5.40 -33.97
N ALA A 2 -14.88 4.20 -34.54
CA ALA A 2 -13.93 3.16 -34.18
C ALA A 2 -12.62 3.53 -34.88
N THR A 3 -11.59 3.84 -34.11
CA THR A 3 -10.25 3.96 -34.68
C THR A 3 -9.76 2.55 -34.95
N ASP A 4 -9.42 2.22 -36.20
CA ASP A 4 -8.78 0.96 -36.62
C ASP A 4 -7.33 0.88 -36.12
N TYR A 5 -7.14 1.18 -34.83
CA TYR A 5 -5.84 1.19 -34.19
C TYR A 5 -5.36 -0.25 -34.02
N ALA A 6 -4.38 -0.62 -34.84
CA ALA A 6 -3.61 -1.84 -34.69
C ALA A 6 -2.23 -1.46 -34.15
N PRO A 7 -1.88 -1.83 -32.90
CA PRO A 7 -0.51 -1.67 -32.41
C PRO A 7 0.45 -2.54 -33.22
N ASP A 8 1.70 -2.12 -33.34
CA ASP A 8 2.74 -2.95 -33.94
C ASP A 8 3.02 -4.21 -33.10
N GLU A 9 3.82 -5.13 -33.65
CA GLU A 9 4.13 -6.40 -32.98
C GLU A 9 4.87 -6.23 -31.66
N GLU A 10 5.69 -5.18 -31.51
CA GLU A 10 6.44 -4.91 -30.29
C GLU A 10 5.50 -4.46 -29.17
N ALA A 11 4.64 -3.47 -29.46
CA ALA A 11 3.61 -3.00 -28.56
C ALA A 11 2.63 -4.12 -28.18
N THR A 12 2.23 -4.95 -29.14
CA THR A 12 1.35 -6.12 -28.89
C THR A 12 1.97 -7.10 -27.90
N ARG A 13 3.26 -7.44 -28.08
CA ARG A 13 4.00 -8.32 -27.16
C ARG A 13 4.16 -7.71 -25.77
N LEU A 14 4.47 -6.42 -25.71
CA LEU A 14 4.59 -5.68 -24.45
C LEU A 14 3.28 -5.72 -23.66
N TYR A 15 2.16 -5.41 -24.32
CA TYR A 15 0.85 -5.40 -23.68
C TYR A 15 0.40 -6.80 -23.25
N ALA A 16 0.68 -7.83 -24.05
CA ALA A 16 0.41 -9.21 -23.65
C ALA A 16 1.19 -9.61 -22.38
N ARG A 17 2.47 -9.24 -22.29
CA ARG A 17 3.29 -9.49 -21.09
C ARG A 17 2.76 -8.73 -19.89
N TYR A 18 2.40 -7.45 -20.06
CA TYR A 18 1.84 -6.64 -19.00
C TYR A 18 0.49 -7.19 -18.51
N LYS A 19 -0.39 -7.61 -19.43
CA LYS A 19 -1.68 -8.22 -19.10
C LYS A 19 -1.51 -9.46 -18.22
N ARG A 20 -0.60 -10.37 -18.59
CA ARG A 20 -0.32 -11.57 -17.79
C ARG A 20 0.19 -11.23 -16.39
N ALA A 21 1.06 -10.24 -16.27
CA ALA A 21 1.54 -9.78 -14.96
C ALA A 21 0.39 -9.21 -14.10
N ARG A 22 -0.54 -8.48 -14.71
CA ARG A 22 -1.73 -7.94 -14.03
C ARG A 22 -2.71 -9.02 -13.61
N GLU A 23 -2.90 -10.06 -14.43
CA GLU A 23 -3.73 -11.22 -14.08
C GLU A 23 -3.13 -11.97 -12.88
N ALA A 24 -1.82 -12.26 -12.90
CA ALA A 24 -1.15 -12.88 -11.76
C ALA A 24 -1.20 -12.02 -10.48
N GLU A 25 -1.04 -10.70 -10.59
CA GLU A 25 -1.20 -9.79 -9.46
C GLU A 25 -2.64 -9.82 -8.91
N ALA A 26 -3.65 -9.89 -9.79
CA ALA A 26 -5.05 -9.94 -9.40
C ALA A 26 -5.38 -11.22 -8.61
N GLU A 27 -4.86 -12.37 -9.05
CA GLU A 27 -5.01 -13.65 -8.34
C GLU A 27 -4.39 -13.63 -6.94
N LEU A 28 -3.27 -12.93 -6.77
CA LEU A 28 -2.57 -12.82 -5.49
C LEU A 28 -3.11 -11.73 -4.57
N LYS A 29 -3.95 -10.82 -5.08
CA LYS A 29 -4.34 -9.61 -4.36
C LYS A 29 -5.07 -9.89 -3.04
N ASP A 30 -6.06 -10.77 -3.08
CA ASP A 30 -6.86 -11.11 -1.91
C ASP A 30 -6.07 -11.90 -0.86
N PRO A 31 -5.31 -12.97 -1.19
CA PRO A 31 -4.50 -13.67 -0.19
C PRO A 31 -3.39 -12.78 0.39
N VAL A 32 -2.78 -11.88 -0.42
CA VAL A 32 -1.81 -10.90 0.10
C VAL A 32 -2.48 -9.93 1.07
N ARG A 33 -3.72 -9.50 0.80
CA ARG A 33 -4.47 -8.62 1.70
C ARG A 33 -4.78 -9.30 3.03
N GLU A 34 -5.24 -10.55 2.99
CA GLU A 34 -5.54 -11.35 4.19
C GLU A 34 -4.30 -11.57 5.05
N GLN A 35 -3.19 -11.99 4.44
CA GLN A 35 -1.93 -12.19 5.15
C GLN A 35 -1.41 -10.86 5.73
N ALA A 36 -1.49 -9.76 4.98
CA ALA A 36 -1.09 -8.45 5.47
C ALA A 36 -1.90 -8.01 6.69
N ALA A 37 -3.20 -8.29 6.74
CA ALA A 37 -4.04 -8.01 7.91
C ALA A 37 -3.58 -8.82 9.13
N ALA A 38 -3.28 -10.12 8.96
CA ALA A 38 -2.75 -10.97 10.02
C ALA A 38 -1.38 -10.46 10.53
N ASP A 39 -0.47 -10.11 9.62
CA ASP A 39 0.85 -9.61 9.96
C ASP A 39 0.79 -8.27 10.72
N LEU A 40 -0.12 -7.38 10.32
CA LEU A 40 -0.34 -6.12 11.03
C LEU A 40 -0.83 -6.36 12.47
N LYS A 41 -1.75 -7.31 12.67
CA LYS A 41 -2.21 -7.74 14.02
C LYS A 41 -1.07 -8.37 14.83
N ALA A 42 -0.18 -9.12 14.18
CA ALA A 42 1.02 -9.70 14.78
C ALA A 42 2.14 -8.65 15.06
N GLY A 43 1.95 -7.42 14.58
CA GLY A 43 2.82 -6.29 14.90
C GLY A 43 3.84 -5.91 13.82
N ALA A 44 3.72 -6.44 12.61
CA ALA A 44 4.46 -5.97 11.45
C ALA A 44 4.17 -4.49 11.19
N THR A 45 5.16 -3.77 10.64
CA THR A 45 4.98 -2.38 10.24
C THR A 45 4.59 -2.26 8.78
N VAL A 46 3.79 -1.24 8.46
CA VAL A 46 3.45 -0.84 7.08
C VAL A 46 4.68 -0.74 6.16
N ARG A 47 5.82 -0.23 6.68
CA ARG A 47 7.05 -0.12 5.89
C ARG A 47 7.69 -1.47 5.56
N GLN A 48 7.65 -2.43 6.49
CA GLN A 48 8.14 -3.78 6.25
C GLN A 48 7.31 -4.48 5.17
N LEU A 49 5.98 -4.40 5.26
CA LEU A 49 5.09 -5.02 4.28
C LEU A 49 5.24 -4.38 2.88
N ALA A 50 5.36 -3.05 2.81
CA ALA A 50 5.65 -2.36 1.55
C ALA A 50 6.97 -2.80 0.92
N LYS A 51 8.01 -2.96 1.74
CA LYS A 51 9.32 -3.44 1.26
C LYS A 51 9.25 -4.88 0.73
N LEU A 52 8.53 -5.78 1.41
CA LEU A 52 8.44 -7.19 1.03
C LEU A 52 7.62 -7.42 -0.23
N THR A 53 6.55 -6.66 -0.41
CA THR A 53 5.58 -6.86 -1.50
C THR A 53 5.82 -5.97 -2.71
N GLY A 54 6.60 -4.89 -2.55
CA GLY A 54 6.73 -3.84 -3.56
C GLY A 54 5.48 -2.93 -3.66
N LEU A 55 4.44 -3.15 -2.86
CA LEU A 55 3.25 -2.31 -2.82
C LEU A 55 3.49 -1.03 -2.01
N THR A 56 2.67 -0.02 -2.27
CA THR A 56 2.81 1.28 -1.60
C THR A 56 2.48 1.18 -0.11
N PRO A 57 3.12 2.01 0.75
CA PRO A 57 2.76 2.09 2.16
C PRO A 57 1.27 2.41 2.40
N GLU A 58 0.65 3.21 1.53
CA GLU A 58 -0.76 3.59 1.68
C GLU A 58 -1.70 2.39 1.53
N TYR A 59 -1.35 1.40 0.70
CA TYR A 59 -2.10 0.16 0.59
C TYR A 59 -2.25 -0.51 1.97
N PHE A 60 -1.15 -0.66 2.70
CA PHE A 60 -1.17 -1.28 4.03
C PHE A 60 -1.77 -0.37 5.12
N ARG A 61 -1.68 0.96 5.00
CA ARG A 61 -2.39 1.87 5.91
C ARG A 61 -3.90 1.68 5.82
N ARG A 62 -4.43 1.50 4.61
CA ARG A 62 -5.86 1.22 4.41
C ARG A 62 -6.28 -0.10 5.06
N ILE A 63 -5.45 -1.14 4.94
CA ILE A 63 -5.70 -2.43 5.63
C ILE A 63 -5.66 -2.22 7.14
N ALA A 64 -4.63 -1.57 7.67
CA ALA A 64 -4.52 -1.31 9.12
C ALA A 64 -5.72 -0.54 9.68
N ARG A 65 -6.25 0.44 8.94
CA ARG A 65 -7.47 1.17 9.31
C ARG A 65 -8.71 0.28 9.29
N ALA A 66 -8.88 -0.52 8.23
CA ALA A 66 -10.02 -1.45 8.11
C ALA A 66 -10.03 -2.51 9.23
N GLU A 67 -8.84 -2.93 9.68
CA GLU A 67 -8.66 -3.93 10.73
C GLU A 67 -8.56 -3.33 12.15
N GLY A 68 -8.63 -2.00 12.29
CA GLY A 68 -8.54 -1.32 13.59
C GLY A 68 -7.16 -1.38 14.27
N VAL A 69 -6.10 -1.71 13.53
CA VAL A 69 -4.71 -1.86 14.03
C VAL A 69 -3.81 -0.68 13.65
N GLU A 70 -4.40 0.47 13.31
CA GLU A 70 -3.64 1.67 12.98
C GLU A 70 -2.80 2.09 14.20
N ARG A 71 -1.47 1.92 14.07
CA ARG A 71 -0.53 2.50 15.03
C ARG A 71 -0.53 4.00 14.86
N LEU A 72 -1.37 4.68 15.63
CA LEU A 72 -1.23 6.12 15.86
C LEU A 72 0.18 6.33 16.43
N ARG A 73 1.06 6.98 15.65
CA ARG A 73 2.27 7.50 16.26
C ARG A 73 1.81 8.46 17.37
N PRO A 74 2.44 8.43 18.56
CA PRO A 74 2.20 9.50 19.51
C PRO A 74 2.44 10.84 18.79
N PRO A 75 1.55 11.83 18.97
CA PRO A 75 1.68 13.11 18.29
C PRO A 75 3.06 13.69 18.58
N THR A 76 3.81 14.00 17.52
CA THR A 76 5.16 14.57 17.61
C THR A 76 5.16 16.08 17.94
N VAL A 77 3.98 16.67 18.16
CA VAL A 77 3.80 18.07 18.54
C VAL A 77 3.28 18.15 19.98
N GLY A 78 4.18 18.31 20.96
CA GLY A 78 3.75 18.41 22.35
C GLY A 78 4.85 18.37 23.41
N LYS A 79 5.85 19.26 23.33
CA LYS A 79 6.56 19.83 24.50
C LYS A 79 7.09 21.23 24.18
N LEU A 80 6.21 22.18 23.86
CA LEU A 80 6.51 23.59 24.09
C LEU A 80 5.88 23.94 25.44
N LYS A 81 6.74 23.99 26.46
CA LYS A 81 6.39 24.36 27.84
C LYS A 81 5.93 25.82 27.83
N PRO A 82 4.74 26.18 28.35
CA PRO A 82 4.43 27.58 28.61
C PRO A 82 5.11 27.97 29.92
N GLU A 83 6.28 28.61 29.88
CA GLU A 83 6.78 29.35 31.05
C GLU A 83 6.22 30.78 31.00
N GLY A 84 4.98 30.90 31.47
CA GLY A 84 4.55 32.10 32.15
C GLY A 84 4.76 31.88 33.64
N SER A 85 5.79 32.52 34.21
CA SER A 85 5.89 32.74 35.66
C SER A 85 5.76 34.24 35.90
N PRO A 86 4.66 34.71 36.53
CA PRO A 86 4.63 36.02 37.17
C PRO A 86 5.13 35.87 38.61
N SER A 87 6.12 36.66 39.00
CA SER A 87 6.31 37.22 40.35
C SER A 87 7.47 38.21 40.32
#